data_AF-A0A3A0CS22-F1
#
_entry.id   AF-A0A3A0CS22-F1
#
_cell.length_a   1.000
_cell.length_b   1.000
_cell.length_c   1.000
_cell.angle_alpha   90.00
_cell.angle_beta   90.00
_cell.angle_gamma   90.00
#
_symmetry.space_group_name_H-M   'P 1'
#
loop_
_entity.id
_entity.type
_entity.pdbx_description
1 polymer ?
#
loop_
_entity_poly.entity_id
_entity_poly.type
_entity_poly.pdbx_seq_one_letter_code
_entity_poly.pdbx_strand_id
1 'polypeptide(L)'
;MADLLAMFLVLLTFAVVPLFTAIWGCRAVRKWYQRLCAKRDALEWKAATLVPVSLPVALAGIGRILYHGGYDVLKDQNEEYGAIYWRGDWNITRLPAARKVGWSEVPVFASACCYVGDTEDETVVCLKFDVASFVRVSPRLREFCLGHLKDECDRTVASLMSAAEKVAEREAERARSETEAAACDADLATLALGRDASWESVKAAYRDCCMKYHPDRFGGQHVPPHLVDLAVTRFKEVNAAYRRLKDRMVPSNGCGSPWTAVPPNGGSSN
;
A
#
# COMPACT_ATOMS: atom_id res chain seq x y z
N MET A 1 40.91 -21.80 4.53
CA MET A 1 39.94 -22.84 4.05
C MET A 1 38.69 -22.96 4.93
N ALA A 2 38.78 -22.86 6.27
CA ALA A 2 37.60 -22.90 7.15
C ALA A 2 36.62 -21.73 6.96
N ASP A 3 37.10 -20.52 6.66
CA ASP A 3 36.24 -19.34 6.48
C ASP A 3 35.49 -19.32 5.14
N LEU A 4 36.07 -19.92 4.10
CA LEU A 4 35.41 -20.10 2.79
C LEU A 4 34.26 -21.10 2.88
N LEU A 5 34.42 -22.18 3.68
CA LEU A 5 33.34 -23.13 3.97
C LEU A 5 32.22 -22.52 4.81
N ALA A 6 32.55 -21.64 5.76
CA ALA A 6 31.56 -20.93 6.56
C ALA A 6 30.73 -19.95 5.71
N MET A 7 31.35 -19.21 4.78
CA MET A 7 30.63 -18.39 3.80
C MET A 7 29.79 -19.24 2.84
N PHE A 8 30.29 -20.39 2.39
CA PHE A 8 29.55 -21.27 1.49
C PHE A 8 28.30 -21.87 2.17
N LEU A 9 28.37 -22.22 3.45
CA LEU A 9 27.23 -22.70 4.25
C LEU A 9 26.17 -21.61 4.49
N VAL A 10 26.59 -20.35 4.65
CA VAL A 10 25.66 -19.22 4.74
C VAL A 10 24.99 -18.98 3.38
N LEU A 11 25.72 -19.04 2.27
CA LEU A 11 25.12 -18.89 0.94
C LEU A 11 24.18 -20.05 0.56
N LEU A 12 24.52 -21.29 0.94
CA LEU A 12 23.66 -22.46 0.71
C LEU A 12 22.35 -22.39 1.51
N THR A 13 22.36 -21.78 2.69
CA THR A 13 21.15 -21.61 3.52
C THR A 13 20.22 -20.52 3.00
N PHE A 14 20.70 -19.54 2.24
CA PHE A 14 19.84 -18.55 1.60
C PHE A 14 19.30 -19.01 0.24
N ALA A 15 20.05 -19.84 -0.52
CA ALA A 15 19.63 -20.30 -1.84
C ALA A 15 18.70 -21.53 -1.83
N VAL A 16 18.83 -22.43 -0.85
CA VAL A 16 18.08 -23.71 -0.84
C VAL A 16 16.78 -23.63 -0.03
N VAL A 17 16.69 -22.69 0.92
CA VAL A 17 15.50 -22.52 1.78
C VAL A 17 14.24 -22.09 1.01
N PRO A 18 14.28 -21.20 0.01
CA PRO A 18 13.10 -20.84 -0.79
C PRO A 18 12.56 -22.02 -1.60
N LEU A 19 13.45 -22.90 -2.09
CA LEU A 19 13.07 -24.08 -2.86
C LEU A 19 12.37 -25.15 -1.99
N PHE A 20 12.72 -25.21 -0.70
CA PHE A 20 12.12 -26.14 0.25
C PHE A 20 10.82 -25.64 0.88
N THR A 21 10.61 -24.32 1.00
CA THR A 21 9.35 -23.74 1.50
C THR A 21 8.17 -23.94 0.54
N ALA A 22 8.43 -24.07 -0.76
CA ALA A 22 7.38 -24.34 -1.76
C ALA A 22 6.88 -25.80 -1.75
N ILE A 23 7.68 -26.75 -1.26
CA ILE A 23 7.40 -28.20 -1.42
C ILE A 23 7.03 -28.85 -0.08
N TRP A 24 7.57 -28.40 1.06
CA TRP A 24 7.34 -29.03 2.37
C TRP A 24 6.83 -28.02 3.38
N GLY A 25 5.53 -28.08 3.67
CA GLY A 25 4.81 -27.14 4.54
C GLY A 25 5.57 -26.67 5.79
N CYS A 26 5.43 -25.37 6.08
CA CYS A 26 6.18 -24.52 7.01
C CYS A 26 6.56 -25.08 8.41
N ARG A 27 5.98 -26.18 8.88
CA ARG A 27 6.24 -26.73 10.22
C ARG A 27 7.57 -27.50 10.33
N ALA A 28 7.99 -28.22 9.28
CA ALA A 28 9.23 -29.01 9.31
C ALA A 28 10.48 -28.13 9.15
N VAL A 29 10.43 -27.17 8.23
CA VAL A 29 11.47 -26.14 8.03
C VAL A 29 11.63 -25.29 9.28
N ARG A 30 10.52 -24.87 9.93
CA ARG A 30 10.55 -24.15 11.21
C ARG A 30 11.24 -24.95 12.32
N LYS A 31 10.94 -26.24 12.48
CA LYS A 31 11.59 -27.10 13.49
C LYS A 31 13.06 -27.36 13.21
N TRP A 32 13.44 -27.55 11.94
CA TRP A 32 14.83 -27.75 11.53
C TRP A 32 15.66 -26.47 11.69
N TYR A 33 15.11 -25.32 11.29
CA TYR A 33 15.70 -24.00 11.49
C TYR A 33 15.88 -23.68 12.98
N GLN A 34 14.86 -23.96 13.81
CA GLN A 34 14.96 -23.82 15.28
C GLN A 34 16.09 -24.68 15.88
N ARG A 35 16.32 -25.91 15.38
CA ARG A 35 17.40 -26.79 15.84
C ARG A 35 18.79 -26.34 15.38
N LEU A 36 18.89 -25.71 14.21
CA LEU A 36 20.14 -25.11 13.73
C LEU A 36 20.51 -23.84 14.52
N CYS A 37 19.52 -23.00 14.85
CA CYS A 37 19.74 -21.82 15.69
C CYS A 37 20.13 -22.19 17.12
N ALA A 38 19.65 -23.33 17.64
CA ALA A 38 19.95 -23.81 18.99
C ALA A 38 21.43 -24.24 19.23
N LYS A 39 22.27 -24.33 18.19
CA LYS A 39 23.66 -24.80 18.31
C LYS A 39 24.72 -23.69 18.34
N ARG A 40 24.34 -22.41 18.28
CA ARG A 40 25.27 -21.28 18.45
C ARG A 40 24.74 -20.36 19.53
N ASP A 41 25.63 -19.90 20.40
CA ASP A 41 25.47 -18.73 21.27
C ASP A 41 25.31 -17.42 20.46
N ALA A 42 24.47 -17.45 19.42
CA ALA A 42 24.23 -16.31 18.55
C ALA A 42 23.37 -15.30 19.30
N LEU A 43 23.88 -14.07 19.45
CA LEU A 43 23.09 -12.93 19.89
C LEU A 43 22.29 -12.44 18.69
N GLU A 44 21.20 -13.15 18.43
CA GLU A 44 20.30 -12.90 17.32
C GLU A 44 18.86 -12.69 17.79
N TRP A 45 18.13 -11.82 17.10
CA TRP A 45 16.69 -11.67 17.23
C TRP A 45 16.04 -11.70 15.85
N LYS A 46 14.86 -12.34 15.77
CA LYS A 46 14.12 -12.56 14.52
C LYS A 46 12.66 -12.19 14.70
N ALA A 47 12.13 -11.47 13.73
CA ALA A 47 10.70 -11.22 13.61
C ALA A 47 10.23 -11.51 12.19
N ALA A 48 8.99 -11.93 12.06
CA ALA A 48 8.30 -12.03 10.79
C ALA A 48 6.95 -11.33 10.93
N THR A 49 6.58 -10.52 9.95
CA THR A 49 5.30 -9.81 9.92
C THR A 49 4.72 -9.84 8.52
N LEU A 50 3.40 -9.89 8.42
CA LEU A 50 2.66 -9.70 7.18
C LEU A 50 2.37 -8.20 7.02
N VAL A 51 2.63 -7.65 5.84
CA VAL A 51 2.45 -6.24 5.54
C VAL A 51 1.56 -6.12 4.31
N PRO A 52 0.46 -5.32 4.34
CA PRO A 52 -0.49 -5.20 3.24
C PRO A 52 0.02 -4.20 2.18
N VAL A 53 1.21 -4.45 1.65
CA VAL A 53 1.77 -3.74 0.49
C VAL A 53 2.50 -4.73 -0.42
N SER A 54 2.65 -4.35 -1.68
CA SER A 54 3.46 -5.10 -2.65
C SER A 54 4.93 -5.23 -2.25
N LEU A 55 5.58 -6.28 -2.75
CA LEU A 55 6.97 -6.62 -2.45
C LEU A 55 7.96 -5.45 -2.67
N PRO A 56 7.91 -4.70 -3.80
CA PRO A 56 8.82 -3.58 -4.02
C PRO A 56 8.63 -2.46 -3.00
N VAL A 57 7.39 -2.18 -2.61
CA VAL A 57 7.05 -1.15 -1.62
C VAL A 57 7.57 -1.53 -0.24
N ALA A 58 7.41 -2.80 0.15
CA ALA A 58 7.94 -3.32 1.41
C ALA A 58 9.47 -3.22 1.46
N LEU A 59 10.18 -3.67 0.43
CA LEU A 59 11.65 -3.60 0.33
C LEU A 59 12.15 -2.15 0.44
N ALA A 60 11.56 -1.24 -0.32
CA ALA A 60 11.92 0.18 -0.27
C ALA A 60 11.55 0.83 1.08
N GLY A 61 10.47 0.39 1.72
CA GLY A 61 10.08 0.82 3.06
C GLY A 61 11.11 0.42 4.12
N ILE A 62 11.49 -0.86 4.14
CA ILE A 62 12.48 -1.41 5.09
C ILE A 62 13.83 -0.73 4.91
N GLY A 63 14.29 -0.59 3.66
CA GLY A 63 15.57 0.06 3.37
C GLY A 63 15.63 1.49 3.91
N ARG A 64 14.57 2.27 3.72
CA ARG A 64 14.46 3.62 4.30
C ARG A 64 14.46 3.61 5.83
N ILE A 65 13.70 2.70 6.46
CA ILE A 65 13.62 2.62 7.92
C ILE A 65 15.00 2.27 8.52
N LEU A 66 15.67 1.26 7.97
CA LEU A 66 16.99 0.85 8.44
C LEU A 66 18.05 1.93 8.20
N TYR A 67 18.01 2.60 7.04
CA TYR A 67 18.88 3.75 6.75
C TYR A 67 18.72 4.87 7.78
N HIS A 68 17.49 5.26 8.11
CA HIS A 68 17.22 6.23 9.18
C HIS A 68 17.62 5.73 10.58
N GLY A 69 17.68 4.41 10.78
CA GLY A 69 18.24 3.76 11.96
C GLY A 69 19.77 3.77 12.03
N GLY A 70 20.44 4.37 11.03
CA GLY A 70 21.92 4.42 10.95
C GLY A 70 22.54 3.15 10.38
N TYR A 71 21.77 2.36 9.63
CA TYR A 71 22.30 1.19 8.92
C TYR A 71 22.69 1.53 7.49
N ASP A 72 23.89 1.08 7.10
CA ASP A 72 24.36 1.09 5.73
C ASP A 72 24.09 -0.27 5.05
N VAL A 73 23.91 -0.25 3.73
CA VAL A 73 23.76 -1.48 2.94
C VAL A 73 25.12 -2.16 2.82
N LEU A 74 25.23 -3.39 3.33
CA LEU A 74 26.45 -4.20 3.21
C LEU A 74 26.46 -4.98 1.89
N LYS A 75 25.33 -5.61 1.59
CA LYS A 75 25.17 -6.46 0.41
C LYS A 75 23.72 -6.46 -0.01
N ASP A 76 23.51 -6.08 -1.27
CA ASP A 76 22.26 -6.33 -1.96
C ASP A 76 22.24 -7.81 -2.36
N GLN A 77 21.38 -8.62 -1.75
CA GLN A 77 21.35 -10.07 -1.99
C GLN A 77 20.30 -10.38 -3.05
N ASN A 78 20.66 -10.25 -4.34
CA ASN A 78 19.72 -10.34 -5.47
C ASN A 78 18.55 -9.36 -5.24
N GLU A 79 18.51 -8.27 -6.01
CA GLU A 79 17.55 -7.15 -5.91
C GLU A 79 16.07 -7.53 -5.67
N GLU A 80 15.73 -8.79 -5.96
CA GLU A 80 14.40 -9.36 -5.92
C GLU A 80 13.86 -9.73 -4.52
N TYR A 81 14.67 -10.11 -3.52
CA TYR A 81 14.12 -10.69 -2.26
C TYR A 81 14.72 -10.23 -0.94
N GLY A 82 15.84 -9.51 -0.92
CA GLY A 82 16.37 -9.06 0.37
C GLY A 82 17.71 -8.35 0.34
N ALA A 83 18.05 -7.75 1.47
CA ALA A 83 19.30 -7.02 1.65
C ALA A 83 19.87 -7.24 3.04
N ILE A 84 21.20 -7.18 3.13
CA ILE A 84 21.93 -7.16 4.39
C ILE A 84 22.42 -5.74 4.62
N TYR A 85 22.14 -5.28 5.82
CA TYR A 85 22.49 -3.99 6.36
C TYR A 85 23.42 -4.16 7.55
N TRP A 86 24.16 -3.12 7.89
CA TRP A 86 25.06 -3.12 9.03
C TRP A 86 25.15 -1.72 9.66
N ARG A 87 25.50 -1.65 10.94
CA ARG A 87 25.85 -0.41 11.63
C ARG A 87 26.88 -0.66 12.73
N GLY A 88 27.39 0.41 13.34
CA GLY A 88 28.31 0.38 14.48
C GLY A 88 29.79 0.48 14.09
N ASP A 89 30.69 0.42 15.07
CA ASP A 89 32.14 0.54 14.87
C ASP A 89 32.81 -0.84 14.75
N TRP A 90 33.28 -1.17 13.54
CA TRP A 90 33.96 -2.44 13.25
C TRP A 90 35.22 -2.70 14.09
N ASN A 91 35.81 -1.67 14.68
CA ASN A 91 36.97 -1.82 15.55
C ASN A 91 36.60 -2.44 16.92
N ILE A 92 35.32 -2.46 17.28
CA ILE A 92 34.83 -3.07 18.51
C ILE A 92 34.78 -4.58 18.33
N THR A 93 35.80 -5.28 18.82
CA THR A 93 35.88 -6.75 18.81
C THR A 93 35.49 -7.41 20.14
N ARG A 94 35.33 -6.62 21.20
CA ARG A 94 34.94 -7.09 22.54
C ARG A 94 34.12 -6.03 23.26
N LEU A 95 32.96 -6.41 23.79
CA LEU A 95 32.15 -5.51 24.61
C LEU A 95 32.63 -5.58 26.07
N PRO A 96 33.20 -4.48 26.61
CA PRO A 96 33.69 -4.45 27.98
C PRO A 96 32.52 -4.53 28.97
N ALA A 97 32.69 -5.26 30.07
CA ALA A 97 31.66 -5.39 31.10
C ALA A 97 31.28 -4.05 31.77
N ALA A 98 32.17 -3.06 31.73
CA ALA A 98 31.89 -1.69 32.15
C ALA A 98 31.30 -0.91 30.97
N ARG A 99 30.13 -0.27 31.19
CA ARG A 99 29.27 0.38 30.19
C ARG A 99 29.88 1.64 29.55
N LYS A 100 30.97 1.48 28.81
CA LYS A 100 31.63 2.56 28.05
C LYS A 100 31.19 2.65 26.59
N VAL A 101 30.52 1.62 26.06
CA VAL A 101 30.12 1.52 24.65
C VAL A 101 28.61 1.75 24.53
N GLY A 102 28.20 2.67 23.66
CA GLY A 102 26.80 2.91 23.34
C GLY A 102 26.23 1.83 22.42
N TRP A 103 24.92 1.54 22.50
CA TRP A 103 24.29 0.52 21.64
C TRP A 103 24.46 0.81 20.14
N SER A 104 24.44 2.08 19.74
CA SER A 104 24.66 2.53 18.37
C SER A 104 26.06 2.21 17.84
N GLU A 105 27.06 2.10 18.73
CA GLU A 105 28.45 1.78 18.38
C GLU A 105 28.68 0.28 18.24
N VAL A 106 27.82 -0.56 18.84
CA VAL A 106 27.95 -2.02 18.74
C VAL A 106 27.74 -2.46 17.29
N PRO A 107 28.67 -3.24 16.70
CA PRO A 107 28.50 -3.80 15.37
C PRO A 107 27.28 -4.73 15.30
N VAL A 108 26.28 -4.31 14.54
CA VAL A 108 25.03 -5.07 14.35
C VAL A 108 24.75 -5.23 12.87
N PHE A 109 24.45 -6.45 12.45
CA PHE A 109 23.90 -6.75 11.15
C PHE A 109 22.39 -6.81 11.22
N ALA A 110 21.71 -6.28 10.21
CA ALA A 110 20.29 -6.49 9.99
C ALA A 110 20.11 -7.16 8.63
N SER A 111 19.40 -8.28 8.58
CA SER A 111 19.01 -8.94 7.32
C SER A 111 17.50 -8.77 7.17
N ALA A 112 17.09 -8.27 6.01
CA ALA A 112 15.69 -8.19 5.63
C ALA A 112 15.45 -9.09 4.43
N CYS A 113 14.49 -10.00 4.54
CA CYS A 113 14.03 -10.83 3.43
C CYS A 113 12.53 -10.63 3.27
N CYS A 114 12.07 -10.44 2.05
CA CYS A 114 10.68 -10.21 1.73
C CYS A 114 10.21 -11.25 0.71
N TYR A 115 8.99 -11.73 0.89
CA TYR A 115 8.36 -12.72 0.02
C TYR A 115 6.91 -12.30 -0.23
N VAL A 116 6.38 -12.61 -1.43
CA VAL A 116 4.96 -12.43 -1.71
C VAL A 116 4.15 -13.35 -0.78
N GLY A 117 3.08 -12.80 -0.20
CA GLY A 117 2.16 -13.50 0.68
C GLY A 117 1.15 -14.35 -0.08
N ASP A 118 -0.03 -14.55 0.52
CA ASP A 118 -1.12 -15.30 -0.12
C ASP A 118 -1.75 -14.50 -1.28
N THR A 119 -1.62 -13.17 -1.25
CA THR A 119 -2.07 -12.24 -2.29
C THR A 119 -0.91 -11.40 -2.83
N GLU A 120 -1.01 -10.90 -4.06
CA GLU A 120 0.03 -10.06 -4.69
C GLU A 120 0.27 -8.73 -3.94
N ASP A 121 -0.74 -8.27 -3.19
CA ASP A 121 -0.73 -7.05 -2.39
C ASP A 121 -0.28 -7.28 -0.93
N GLU A 122 0.08 -8.51 -0.59
CA GLU A 122 0.60 -8.85 0.73
C GLU A 122 2.07 -9.28 0.63
N THR A 123 2.89 -8.76 1.53
CA THR A 123 4.30 -9.14 1.64
C THR A 123 4.60 -9.66 3.03
N VAL A 124 5.19 -10.86 3.09
CA VAL A 124 5.78 -11.38 4.32
C VAL A 124 7.20 -10.83 4.45
N VAL A 125 7.41 -10.06 5.51
CA VAL A 125 8.70 -9.46 5.83
C VAL A 125 9.33 -10.20 6.99
N CYS A 126 10.52 -10.75 6.75
CA CYS A 126 11.35 -11.41 7.74
C CYS A 126 12.55 -10.51 8.07
N LEU A 127 12.66 -10.09 9.32
CA LEU A 127 13.77 -9.31 9.84
C LEU A 127 14.60 -10.15 10.79
N LYS A 128 15.92 -10.04 10.66
CA LYS A 128 16.89 -10.65 11.56
C LYS A 128 17.91 -9.60 11.97
N PHE A 129 18.15 -9.46 13.27
CA PHE A 129 19.18 -8.60 13.82
C PHE A 129 20.19 -9.44 14.58
N ASP A 130 21.48 -9.24 14.30
CA ASP A 130 22.58 -10.01 14.87
C ASP A 130 23.68 -9.07 15.37
N VAL A 131 24.17 -9.27 16.60
CA VAL A 131 25.50 -8.74 16.94
C VAL A 131 26.53 -9.45 16.08
N ALA A 132 27.45 -8.68 15.48
CA ALA A 132 28.45 -9.25 14.59
C ALA A 132 29.24 -10.38 15.27
N SER A 133 29.41 -11.50 14.56
CA SER A 133 29.96 -12.74 15.13
C SER A 133 31.41 -12.62 15.61
N PHE A 134 32.15 -11.61 15.13
CA PHE A 134 33.50 -11.30 15.58
C PHE A 134 33.54 -10.55 16.94
N VAL A 135 32.40 -10.05 17.42
CA VAL A 135 32.29 -9.32 18.69
C VAL A 135 32.15 -10.32 19.84
N ARG A 136 33.12 -10.33 20.74
CA ARG A 136 33.06 -11.14 21.95
C ARG A 136 32.20 -10.44 23.01
N VAL A 137 31.06 -11.03 23.34
CA VAL A 137 30.12 -10.51 24.34
C VAL A 137 30.24 -11.32 25.64
N SER A 138 30.48 -10.63 26.76
CA SER A 138 30.52 -11.27 28.07
C SER A 138 29.12 -11.79 28.48
N PRO A 139 29.02 -12.88 29.26
CA PRO A 139 27.72 -13.41 29.70
C PRO A 139 26.79 -12.38 30.35
N ARG A 140 27.36 -11.44 31.13
CA ARG A 140 26.62 -10.36 31.81
C ARG A 140 25.96 -9.36 30.87
N LEU A 141 26.47 -9.22 29.64
CA LEU A 141 25.94 -8.29 28.64
C LEU A 141 25.04 -8.96 27.60
N ARG A 142 24.88 -10.28 27.66
CA ARG A 142 24.04 -11.00 26.69
C ARG A 142 22.59 -10.53 26.75
N GLU A 143 22.01 -10.47 27.95
CA GLU A 143 20.63 -10.00 28.14
C GLU A 143 20.45 -8.55 27.69
N PHE A 144 21.44 -7.68 27.97
CA PHE A 144 21.46 -6.31 27.50
C PHE A 144 21.44 -6.23 25.96
N CYS A 145 22.29 -7.01 25.28
CA CYS A 145 22.33 -7.02 23.81
C CYS A 145 21.03 -7.58 23.23
N LEU A 146 20.51 -8.68 23.79
CA LEU A 146 19.25 -9.29 23.32
C LEU A 146 18.07 -8.35 23.50
N GLY A 147 17.97 -7.65 24.63
CA GLY A 147 16.95 -6.64 24.87
C GLY A 147 16.99 -5.54 23.80
N HIS A 148 18.17 -5.00 23.53
CA HIS A 148 18.30 -3.97 22.51
C HIS A 148 18.06 -4.45 21.08
N LEU A 149 18.52 -5.66 20.70
CA LEU A 149 18.21 -6.26 19.41
C LEU A 149 16.70 -6.42 19.22
N LYS A 150 16.01 -6.92 20.26
CA LYS A 150 14.56 -7.07 20.27
C LYS A 150 13.87 -5.72 20.10
N ASP A 151 14.23 -4.74 20.92
CA ASP A 151 13.60 -3.41 20.87
C ASP A 151 13.81 -2.73 19.50
N GLU A 152 14.98 -2.91 18.89
CA GLU A 152 15.28 -2.36 17.57
C GLU A 152 14.51 -3.06 16.45
N CYS A 153 14.40 -4.39 16.53
CA CYS A 153 13.57 -5.17 15.63
C CYS A 153 12.09 -4.78 15.76
N ASP A 154 11.57 -4.69 16.99
CA ASP A 154 10.18 -4.33 17.28
C ASP A 154 9.88 -2.91 16.77
N ARG A 155 10.78 -1.94 16.97
CA ARG A 155 10.65 -0.57 16.40
C ARG A 155 10.64 -0.57 14.88
N THR A 156 11.48 -1.38 14.25
CA THR A 156 11.55 -1.49 12.79
C THR A 156 10.25 -2.07 12.24
N VAL A 157 9.73 -3.14 12.85
CA VAL A 157 8.43 -3.74 12.50
C VAL A 157 7.30 -2.74 12.67
N ALA A 158 7.22 -2.05 13.81
CA ALA A 158 6.18 -1.05 14.06
C ALA A 158 6.21 0.10 13.05
N SER A 159 7.41 0.60 12.72
CA SER A 159 7.60 1.66 11.73
C SER A 159 7.18 1.21 10.34
N LEU A 160 7.48 -0.04 9.98
CA LEU A 160 7.10 -0.63 8.70
C LEU A 160 5.59 -0.78 8.58
N MET A 161 4.92 -1.31 9.60
CA MET A 161 3.47 -1.46 9.63
C MET A 161 2.77 -0.10 9.49
N SER A 162 3.23 0.92 10.24
CA SER A 162 2.67 2.27 10.13
C SER A 162 2.92 2.90 8.76
N ALA A 163 4.10 2.66 8.15
CA ALA A 163 4.39 3.15 6.81
C ALA A 163 3.52 2.46 5.75
N ALA A 164 3.31 1.15 5.88
CA ALA A 164 2.47 0.37 4.98
C ALA A 164 1.00 0.79 5.04
N GLU A 165 0.45 0.99 6.23
CA GLU A 165 -0.91 1.49 6.43
C GLU A 165 -1.13 2.83 5.71
N LYS A 166 -0.17 3.76 5.83
CA LYS A 166 -0.22 5.05 5.15
C LYS A 166 -0.13 4.94 3.63
N VAL A 167 0.60 3.96 3.10
CA VAL A 167 0.66 3.71 1.65
C VAL A 167 -0.69 3.16 1.18
N ALA A 168 -1.22 2.15 1.87
CA ALA A 168 -2.51 1.57 1.55
C ALA A 168 -3.65 2.62 1.60
N GLU A 169 -3.64 3.51 2.58
CA GLU A 169 -4.61 4.62 2.67
C GLU A 169 -4.53 5.55 1.46
N ARG A 170 -3.31 5.95 1.05
CA ARG A 170 -3.09 6.82 -0.11
C ARG A 170 -3.51 6.16 -1.42
N GLU A 171 -3.23 4.88 -1.58
CA GLU A 171 -3.65 4.11 -2.76
C GLU A 171 -5.17 3.98 -2.82
N ALA A 172 -5.82 3.73 -1.67
CA ALA A 172 -7.28 3.70 -1.59
C ALA A 172 -7.91 5.06 -1.91
N GLU A 173 -7.34 6.17 -1.40
CA GLU A 173 -7.80 7.53 -1.72
C GLU A 173 -7.64 7.84 -3.21
N ARG A 174 -6.49 7.50 -3.80
CA ARG A 174 -6.23 7.67 -5.23
C ARG A 174 -7.22 6.88 -6.08
N ALA A 175 -7.45 5.61 -5.76
CA ALA A 175 -8.40 4.76 -6.48
C ALA A 175 -9.84 5.32 -6.42
N ARG A 176 -10.24 5.87 -5.26
CA ARG A 176 -11.54 6.55 -5.11
C ARG A 176 -11.61 7.80 -5.99
N SER A 177 -10.58 8.65 -5.94
CA SER A 177 -10.52 9.87 -6.75
C SER A 177 -10.55 9.57 -8.26
N GLU A 178 -9.82 8.54 -8.70
CA GLU A 178 -9.82 8.09 -10.10
C GLU A 178 -11.21 7.56 -10.53
N THR A 179 -11.87 6.79 -9.66
CA THR A 179 -13.23 6.30 -9.90
C THR A 179 -14.25 7.45 -9.98
N GLU A 180 -14.14 8.43 -9.08
CA GLU A 180 -15.00 9.62 -9.09
C GLU A 180 -14.78 10.48 -10.34
N ALA A 181 -13.52 10.64 -10.77
CA ALA A 181 -13.16 11.32 -12.00
C ALA A 181 -13.73 10.60 -13.23
N ALA A 182 -13.57 9.28 -13.32
CA ALA A 182 -14.14 8.48 -14.40
C ALA A 182 -15.68 8.57 -14.43
N ALA A 183 -16.34 8.57 -13.27
CA ALA A 183 -17.78 8.79 -13.17
C ALA A 183 -18.19 10.22 -13.57
N CYS A 184 -17.32 11.21 -13.41
CA CYS A 184 -17.56 12.58 -13.86
C CYS A 184 -17.48 12.64 -15.40
N ASP A 185 -16.43 12.04 -15.97
CA ASP A 185 -16.20 11.96 -17.41
C ASP A 185 -17.35 11.22 -18.12
N ALA A 186 -17.88 10.14 -17.54
CA ALA A 186 -19.03 9.41 -18.07
C ALA A 186 -20.32 10.27 -18.11
N ASP A 187 -20.54 11.11 -17.10
CA ASP A 187 -21.69 12.01 -17.06
C ASP A 187 -21.54 13.16 -18.06
N LEU A 188 -20.32 13.70 -18.24
CA LEU A 188 -20.03 14.69 -19.28
C LEU A 188 -20.27 14.10 -20.68
N ALA A 189 -19.83 12.86 -20.91
CA ALA A 189 -20.07 12.16 -22.16
C ALA A 189 -21.57 11.94 -22.45
N THR A 190 -22.39 11.73 -21.41
CA THR A 190 -23.86 11.64 -21.55
C THR A 190 -24.47 12.93 -22.09
N LEU A 191 -23.86 14.09 -21.79
CA LEU A 191 -24.23 15.40 -22.33
C LEU A 191 -23.49 15.76 -23.63
N ALA A 192 -22.75 14.81 -24.21
CA ALA A 192 -21.88 15.00 -25.37
C ALA A 192 -20.80 16.07 -25.17
N LEU A 193 -20.28 16.17 -23.94
CA LEU A 193 -19.21 17.08 -23.54
C LEU A 193 -17.91 16.33 -23.27
N GLY A 194 -16.78 17.00 -23.52
CA GLY A 194 -15.45 16.53 -23.14
C GLY A 194 -15.09 16.87 -21.69
N ARG A 195 -13.99 16.28 -21.21
CA ARG A 195 -13.50 16.43 -19.84
C ARG A 195 -13.22 17.87 -19.40
N ASP A 196 -12.87 18.73 -20.35
CA ASP A 196 -12.55 20.14 -20.11
C ASP A 196 -13.78 21.07 -20.13
N ALA A 197 -15.00 20.52 -20.14
CA ALA A 197 -16.22 21.31 -20.20
C ALA A 197 -16.47 22.09 -18.90
N SER A 198 -16.72 23.39 -19.05
CA SER A 198 -17.10 24.26 -17.93
C SER A 198 -18.54 23.99 -17.46
N TRP A 199 -18.86 24.40 -16.23
CA TRP A 199 -20.23 24.33 -15.71
C TRP A 199 -21.25 25.08 -16.59
N GLU A 200 -20.83 26.15 -17.27
CA GLU A 200 -21.69 26.85 -18.22
C GLU A 200 -21.99 26.02 -19.47
N SER A 201 -20.98 25.33 -19.99
CA SER A 201 -21.13 24.37 -21.10
C SER A 201 -22.06 23.22 -20.73
N VAL A 202 -21.98 22.71 -19.49
CA VAL A 202 -22.90 21.68 -18.96
C VAL A 202 -24.34 22.16 -18.95
N LYS A 203 -24.61 23.38 -18.46
CA LYS A 203 -25.97 23.97 -18.47
C LYS A 203 -26.49 24.18 -19.89
N ALA A 204 -25.65 24.62 -20.82
CA ALA A 204 -26.02 24.82 -22.21
C ALA A 204 -26.39 23.49 -22.89
N ALA A 205 -25.51 22.49 -22.80
CA ALA A 205 -25.75 21.16 -23.37
C ALA A 205 -27.01 20.51 -22.78
N TYR A 206 -27.23 20.66 -21.47
CA TYR A 206 -28.45 20.18 -20.82
C TYR A 206 -29.71 20.78 -21.43
N ARG A 207 -29.76 22.11 -21.59
CA ARG A 207 -30.91 22.80 -22.22
C ARG A 207 -31.15 22.31 -23.64
N ASP A 208 -30.09 22.16 -24.43
CA ASP A 208 -30.17 21.67 -25.81
C ASP A 208 -30.71 20.23 -25.86
N CYS A 209 -30.25 19.35 -24.96
CA CYS A 209 -30.75 17.98 -24.84
C CYS A 209 -32.23 17.95 -24.42
N CYS A 210 -32.64 18.78 -23.45
CA CYS A 210 -34.04 18.88 -23.06
C CYS A 210 -34.91 19.34 -24.24
N MET A 211 -34.48 20.33 -25.02
CA MET A 211 -35.22 20.78 -26.19
C MET A 211 -35.31 19.70 -27.28
N LYS A 212 -34.28 18.87 -27.45
CA LYS A 212 -34.25 17.78 -28.45
C LYS A 212 -35.14 16.59 -28.06
N TYR A 213 -35.13 16.20 -26.78
CA TYR A 213 -35.74 14.96 -26.30
C TYR A 213 -37.00 15.16 -25.42
N HIS A 214 -37.58 16.38 -25.37
CA HIS A 214 -38.77 16.63 -24.56
C HIS A 214 -39.97 15.77 -25.03
N PRO A 215 -40.68 15.07 -24.12
CA PRO A 215 -41.79 14.18 -24.49
C PRO A 215 -42.94 14.91 -25.23
N ASP A 216 -43.23 16.18 -24.91
CA ASP A 216 -44.26 16.96 -25.65
C ASP A 216 -43.99 17.08 -27.14
N ARG A 217 -42.73 17.07 -27.59
CA ARG A 217 -42.43 17.23 -29.03
C ARG A 217 -42.92 16.04 -29.86
N PHE A 218 -43.17 14.91 -29.22
CA PHE A 218 -43.58 13.67 -29.88
C PHE A 218 -45.07 13.36 -29.68
N GLY A 219 -45.81 14.17 -28.91
CA GLY A 219 -47.23 13.96 -28.61
C GLY A 219 -48.20 14.31 -29.75
N GLY A 220 -47.74 15.02 -30.79
CA GLY A 220 -48.61 15.51 -31.88
C GLY A 220 -48.20 15.07 -33.30
N GLN A 221 -47.16 14.26 -33.45
CA GLN A 221 -46.65 13.79 -34.75
C GLN A 221 -46.84 12.27 -34.87
N HIS A 222 -47.06 11.75 -36.07
CA HIS A 222 -47.13 10.30 -36.38
C HIS A 222 -45.76 9.61 -36.17
N VAL A 223 -45.22 9.70 -34.97
CA VAL A 223 -43.91 9.17 -34.60
C VAL A 223 -44.11 7.75 -34.08
N PRO A 224 -43.34 6.78 -34.59
CA PRO A 224 -43.38 5.41 -34.10
C PRO A 224 -43.17 5.34 -32.56
N PRO A 225 -43.95 4.53 -31.83
CA PRO A 225 -43.89 4.45 -30.37
C PRO A 225 -42.49 4.19 -29.82
N HIS A 226 -41.69 3.35 -30.50
CA HIS A 226 -40.33 3.02 -30.10
C HIS A 226 -39.37 4.22 -30.06
N LEU A 227 -39.61 5.26 -30.87
CA LEU A 227 -38.78 6.48 -30.85
C LEU A 227 -39.13 7.38 -29.67
N VAL A 228 -40.40 7.38 -29.25
CA VAL A 228 -40.86 8.10 -28.05
C VAL A 228 -40.23 7.50 -26.81
N ASP A 229 -40.23 6.16 -26.71
CA ASP A 229 -39.59 5.44 -25.59
C ASP A 229 -38.08 5.71 -25.51
N LEU A 230 -37.40 5.77 -26.68
CA LEU A 230 -35.99 6.11 -26.75
C LEU A 230 -35.72 7.55 -26.29
N ALA A 231 -36.54 8.51 -26.70
CA ALA A 231 -36.42 9.90 -26.29
C ALA A 231 -36.64 10.08 -24.78
N VAL A 232 -37.65 9.41 -24.21
CA VAL A 232 -37.92 9.41 -22.76
C VAL A 232 -36.76 8.81 -21.98
N THR A 233 -36.18 7.70 -22.47
CA THR A 233 -35.02 7.05 -21.85
C THR A 233 -33.81 7.99 -21.85
N ARG A 234 -33.49 8.60 -23.00
CA ARG A 234 -32.41 9.58 -23.12
C ARG A 234 -32.62 10.80 -22.23
N PHE A 235 -33.85 11.31 -22.13
CA PHE A 235 -34.16 12.44 -21.27
C PHE A 235 -33.92 12.12 -19.78
N LYS A 236 -34.26 10.91 -19.33
CA LYS A 236 -33.98 10.46 -17.96
C LYS A 236 -32.48 10.36 -17.69
N GLU A 237 -31.71 9.78 -18.61
CA GLU A 237 -30.24 9.66 -18.52
C GLU A 237 -29.58 11.04 -18.39
N VAL A 238 -29.94 11.97 -19.28
CA VAL A 238 -29.43 13.35 -19.29
C VAL A 238 -29.77 14.09 -17.99
N ASN A 239 -31.00 13.98 -17.49
CA ASN A 239 -31.39 14.57 -16.22
C ASN A 239 -30.60 14.01 -15.04
N ALA A 240 -30.36 12.71 -15.01
CA ALA A 240 -29.59 12.06 -13.95
C ALA A 240 -28.12 12.50 -13.98
N ALA A 241 -27.49 12.54 -15.17
CA ALA A 241 -26.13 13.01 -15.35
C ALA A 241 -25.97 14.49 -14.94
N TYR A 242 -26.88 15.37 -15.38
CA TYR A 242 -26.85 16.79 -15.01
C TYR A 242 -26.93 16.99 -13.49
N ARG A 243 -27.79 16.24 -12.79
CA ARG A 243 -27.89 16.33 -11.31
C ARG A 243 -26.58 15.93 -10.63
N ARG A 244 -25.99 14.80 -11.03
CA ARG A 244 -24.71 14.33 -10.48
C ARG A 244 -23.55 15.28 -10.79
N LEU A 245 -23.54 15.90 -11.96
CA LEU A 245 -22.53 16.92 -12.32
C LEU A 245 -22.72 18.20 -11.53
N LYS A 246 -23.97 18.63 -11.30
CA LYS A 246 -24.26 19.81 -10.48
C LYS A 246 -23.67 19.69 -9.08
N ASP A 247 -23.90 18.55 -8.44
CA ASP A 247 -23.43 18.31 -7.07
C ASP A 247 -21.90 18.21 -6.99
N ARG A 248 -21.24 17.77 -8.06
CA ARG A 248 -19.77 17.63 -8.13
C ARG A 248 -19.03 18.90 -8.55
N MET A 249 -19.57 19.65 -9.51
CA MET A 249 -18.89 20.80 -10.13
C MET A 249 -19.20 22.13 -9.44
N VAL A 250 -20.33 22.25 -8.74
CA VAL A 250 -20.69 23.46 -8.02
C VAL A 250 -20.38 23.23 -6.54
N PRO A 251 -19.30 23.80 -5.98
CA PRO A 251 -19.05 23.72 -4.54
C PRO A 251 -20.26 24.29 -3.81
N SER A 252 -20.77 23.55 -2.84
CA SER A 252 -21.91 23.89 -1.99
C SER A 252 -21.59 25.04 -1.03
N ASN A 253 -21.13 26.18 -1.55
CA ASN A 253 -21.16 27.43 -0.82
C ASN A 253 -22.61 27.94 -0.88
N GLY A 254 -23.27 27.91 0.27
CA GLY A 254 -24.71 28.08 0.42
C GLY A 254 -25.32 29.21 -0.40
N CYS A 255 -26.31 28.86 -1.23
CA CYS A 255 -27.40 29.75 -1.63
C CYS A 255 -28.51 28.87 -2.21
N GLY A 256 -29.74 29.10 -1.72
CA GLY A 256 -30.89 28.19 -1.83
C GLY A 256 -31.25 27.74 -3.25
N SER A 257 -31.90 26.58 -3.33
CA SER A 257 -32.68 26.21 -4.51
C SER A 257 -34.03 26.93 -4.46
N PRO A 258 -34.37 27.81 -5.43
CA PRO A 258 -35.74 28.17 -5.71
C PRO A 258 -36.10 27.55 -7.05
N TRP A 259 -36.34 26.24 -7.06
CA TRP A 259 -37.16 25.63 -8.10
C TRP A 259 -38.25 24.85 -7.38
N THR A 260 -39.29 25.60 -7.08
CA THR A 260 -40.63 25.13 -6.78
C THR A 260 -41.04 24.08 -7.79
N ALA A 261 -41.55 22.97 -7.25
CA ALA A 261 -42.40 22.05 -7.98
C ALA A 261 -43.40 22.85 -8.81
N VAL A 262 -43.52 22.52 -10.10
CA VAL A 262 -44.67 22.91 -10.91
C VAL A 262 -45.90 22.35 -10.18
N PRO A 263 -46.80 23.17 -9.64
CA PRO A 263 -48.04 22.63 -9.09
C PRO A 263 -48.89 22.09 -10.26
N PRO A 264 -49.57 20.95 -10.09
CA PRO A 264 -50.55 20.50 -11.06
C PRO A 264 -51.71 21.49 -11.02
N ASN A 265 -51.83 22.36 -12.02
CA ASN A 265 -53.03 23.17 -12.17
C ASN A 265 -54.14 22.29 -12.77
N GLY A 266 -54.81 21.56 -11.88
CA GLY A 266 -56.17 21.07 -12.10
C GLY A 266 -57.15 22.14 -11.66
N GLY A 267 -57.95 22.65 -12.59
CA GLY A 267 -58.96 23.68 -12.34
C GLY A 267 -60.05 23.66 -13.41
N SER A 268 -61.08 22.89 -13.12
CA SER A 268 -62.33 22.64 -13.87
C SER A 268 -63.19 23.90 -14.13
N SER A 269 -63.86 23.89 -15.29
CA SER A 269 -65.19 24.42 -15.65
C SER A 269 -65.61 25.87 -15.33
N ASN A 270 -66.00 26.59 -16.39
CA ASN A 270 -67.40 26.95 -16.64
C ASN A 270 -67.63 27.21 -18.13
#